data_AF-A0A5J5EYC2-F1
#
_entry.id   AF-A0A5J5EYC2-F1
#
_cell.length_a   1.000
_cell.length_b   1.000
_cell.length_c   1.000
_cell.angle_alpha   90.00
_cell.angle_beta   90.00
_cell.angle_gamma   90.00
#
_symmetry.space_group_name_H-M   'P 1'
#
loop_
_entity.id
_entity.type
_entity.pdbx_description
1 polymer ?
#
loop_
_entity_poly.entity_id
_entity_poly.type
_entity_poly.pdbx_seq_one_letter_code
_entity_poly.pdbx_strand_id
1 'polypeptide(L)'
;FRFSKAEIELLTVQLRLPEYIKGNNGIKEPRRDALCMLLARLAHPKRLADLHFEFGWQPERVSRIAKELRNIIHAKWKHLLHFDAERLTPQKLREYANVVAAKGVPLQNCWGFVDGTIR
;
A
#
# COMPACT_ATOMS: atom_id res chain seq x y z
N PHE A 1 8.77 4.56 -7.37
CA PHE A 1 9.51 3.74 -6.37
C PHE A 1 10.98 3.71 -6.75
N ARG A 2 11.88 3.33 -5.85
CA ARG A 2 13.33 3.35 -6.08
C ARG A 2 13.92 1.94 -5.88
N PHE A 3 13.53 1.02 -6.75
CA PHE A 3 14.09 -0.33 -6.81
C PHE A 3 14.75 -0.52 -8.17
N SER A 4 15.94 -1.11 -8.18
CA SER A 4 16.58 -1.65 -9.37
C SER A 4 15.79 -2.84 -9.93
N LYS A 5 16.06 -3.21 -11.17
CA LYS A 5 15.47 -4.40 -11.79
C LYS A 5 15.76 -5.67 -10.96
N ALA A 6 17.00 -5.82 -10.49
CA ALA A 6 17.42 -6.99 -9.71
C ALA A 6 16.65 -7.08 -8.37
N GLU A 7 16.46 -5.94 -7.69
CA GLU A 7 15.65 -5.89 -6.47
C GLU A 7 14.19 -6.21 -6.73
N ILE A 8 13.61 -5.75 -7.85
CA ILE A 8 12.25 -6.13 -8.24
C ILE A 8 12.14 -7.64 -8.42
N GLU A 9 13.07 -8.26 -9.15
CA GLU A 9 13.06 -9.72 -9.32
C GLU A 9 13.17 -10.44 -7.98
N LEU A 10 14.10 -10.01 -7.12
CA LEU A 10 14.26 -10.55 -5.77
C LEU A 10 12.97 -10.42 -4.95
N LEU A 11 12.30 -9.25 -5.00
CA LEU A 11 11.03 -9.02 -4.32
C LEU A 11 9.93 -9.99 -4.81
N THR A 12 9.86 -10.30 -6.10
CA THR A 12 8.87 -11.27 -6.59
C THR A 12 9.06 -12.66 -5.98
N VAL A 13 10.31 -13.06 -5.73
CA VAL A 13 10.67 -14.33 -5.10
C VAL A 13 10.41 -14.28 -3.60
N GLN A 14 10.89 -13.24 -2.91
CA GLN A 14 10.78 -13.10 -1.45
C GLN A 14 9.34 -12.93 -0.98
N LEU A 15 8.53 -12.16 -1.72
CA LEU A 15 7.10 -12.03 -1.46
C LEU A 15 6.32 -13.30 -1.84
N ARG A 16 6.98 -14.28 -2.48
CA ARG A 16 6.42 -15.55 -2.95
C ARG A 16 5.19 -15.31 -3.82
N LEU A 17 5.34 -14.42 -4.80
CA LEU A 17 4.26 -14.06 -5.72
C LEU A 17 4.00 -15.21 -6.71
N PRO A 18 2.73 -15.52 -7.03
CA PRO A 18 2.43 -16.45 -8.10
C PRO A 18 2.97 -15.89 -9.42
N GLU A 19 3.24 -16.74 -10.40
CA GLU A 19 3.81 -16.33 -11.70
C GLU A 19 2.98 -15.25 -12.40
N TYR A 20 1.66 -15.33 -12.23
CA TYR A 20 0.71 -14.37 -12.76
C TYR A 20 -0.32 -13.91 -11.73
N ILE A 21 -0.66 -12.63 -11.80
CA ILE A 21 -1.75 -12.04 -11.02
C ILE A 21 -2.99 -12.00 -11.92
N LYS A 22 -4.08 -12.61 -11.46
CA LYS A 22 -5.34 -12.73 -12.20
C LYS A 22 -6.40 -11.85 -11.57
N GLY A 23 -7.01 -10.98 -12.36
CA GLY A 23 -8.23 -10.28 -12.01
C GLY A 23 -9.46 -11.16 -12.22
N ASN A 24 -10.56 -10.79 -11.57
CA ASN A 24 -11.86 -11.46 -11.67
C ASN A 24 -12.60 -11.26 -13.01
N ASN A 25 -12.02 -10.51 -13.95
CA ASN A 25 -12.55 -10.25 -15.29
C ASN A 25 -11.65 -10.83 -16.40
N GLY A 26 -10.81 -11.81 -16.07
CA GLY A 26 -9.91 -12.46 -17.02
C GLY A 26 -8.59 -11.72 -17.31
N ILE A 27 -8.44 -10.47 -16.84
CA ILE A 27 -7.15 -9.75 -16.92
C ILE A 27 -6.09 -10.55 -16.17
N LYS A 28 -4.92 -10.73 -16.79
CA LYS A 28 -3.83 -11.52 -16.25
C LYS A 28 -2.51 -10.82 -16.56
N GLU A 29 -1.68 -10.63 -15.53
CA GLU A 29 -0.39 -9.93 -15.66
C GLU A 29 0.75 -10.74 -15.08
N PRO A 30 1.94 -10.71 -15.70
CA PRO A 30 3.15 -11.26 -15.09
C PRO A 30 3.41 -10.62 -13.72
N ARG A 31 3.88 -11.42 -12.76
CA ARG A 31 4.11 -10.97 -11.38
C ARG A 31 5.01 -9.74 -11.26
N ARG A 32 6.00 -9.63 -12.15
CA ARG A 32 6.96 -8.52 -12.18
C ARG A 32 6.26 -7.21 -12.53
N ASP A 33 5.47 -7.21 -13.61
CA ASP A 33 4.79 -6.01 -14.09
C ASP A 33 3.68 -5.60 -13.12
N ALA A 34 2.96 -6.58 -12.58
CA ALA A 34 1.99 -6.35 -11.51
C ALA A 34 2.64 -5.74 -10.27
N LEU A 35 3.82 -6.22 -9.87
CA LEU A 35 4.57 -5.67 -8.73
C LEU A 35 5.04 -4.24 -9.01
N CYS A 36 5.62 -3.96 -10.17
CA CYS A 36 5.98 -2.61 -10.57
C CYS A 36 4.77 -1.66 -10.53
N MET A 37 3.62 -2.09 -11.06
CA MET A 37 2.40 -1.29 -11.06
C MET A 37 1.87 -1.03 -9.64
N LEU A 38 1.89 -2.04 -8.76
CA LEU A 38 1.54 -1.85 -7.35
C LEU A 38 2.51 -0.89 -6.65
N LEU A 39 3.81 -1.04 -6.87
CA LEU A 39 4.82 -0.14 -6.31
C LEU A 39 4.68 1.30 -6.84
N ALA A 40 4.30 1.47 -8.11
CA ALA A 40 4.02 2.79 -8.68
C ALA A 40 2.83 3.46 -7.97
N ARG A 41 1.77 2.69 -7.69
CA ARG A 41 0.60 3.15 -6.92
C ARG A 41 0.91 3.48 -5.47
N LEU A 42 1.80 2.74 -4.83
CA LEU A 42 2.14 2.93 -3.42
C LEU A 42 3.20 4.02 -3.19
N ALA A 43 4.01 4.33 -4.21
CA ALA A 43 5.11 5.27 -4.07
C ALA A 43 4.64 6.71 -3.78
N HIS A 44 3.45 7.09 -4.23
CA HIS A 44 2.82 8.39 -4.01
C HIS A 44 1.36 8.34 -4.50
N PRO A 45 0.49 9.24 -4.04
CA PRO A 45 -0.90 9.29 -4.50
C PRO A 45 -1.00 9.73 -5.96
N LYS A 46 -0.83 8.78 -6.89
CA LYS A 46 -1.13 8.94 -8.32
C LYS A 46 -2.57 8.58 -8.61
N ARG A 47 -3.25 9.38 -9.44
CA ARG A 47 -4.55 8.98 -10.00
C ARG A 47 -4.31 7.81 -10.94
N LEU A 48 -5.34 6.99 -11.14
CA LEU A 48 -5.27 5.88 -12.09
C LEU A 48 -5.03 6.37 -13.52
N ALA A 49 -5.58 7.54 -13.86
CA ALA A 49 -5.33 8.21 -15.14
C ALA A 49 -3.86 8.55 -15.35
N ASP A 50 -3.15 9.02 -14.32
CA ASP A 50 -1.73 9.36 -14.43
C ASP A 50 -0.89 8.11 -14.77
N LEU A 51 -1.20 6.99 -14.12
CA LEU A 51 -0.58 5.69 -14.39
C LEU A 51 -0.93 5.15 -15.78
N HIS A 52 -2.14 5.46 -16.26
CA HIS A 52 -2.54 5.15 -17.63
C HIS A 52 -1.69 5.92 -18.64
N PHE A 53 -1.52 7.23 -18.46
CA PHE A 53 -0.69 8.04 -19.35
C PHE A 53 0.79 7.64 -19.33
N GLU A 54 1.31 7.22 -18.18
CA GLU A 54 2.72 6.84 -18.01
C GLU A 54 3.04 5.44 -18.55
N PHE A 55 2.14 4.47 -18.34
CA PHE A 55 2.41 3.05 -18.60
C PHE A 55 1.46 2.40 -19.63
N GLY A 56 0.48 3.14 -20.14
CA GLY A 56 -0.52 2.65 -21.12
C GLY A 56 -1.52 1.65 -20.56
N TRP A 57 -1.48 1.32 -19.26
CA TRP A 57 -2.43 0.40 -18.66
C TRP A 57 -3.77 1.11 -18.43
N GLN A 58 -4.86 0.50 -18.89
CA GLN A 58 -6.20 1.03 -18.62
C GLN A 58 -6.43 1.18 -17.10
N PRO A 59 -7.08 2.25 -16.63
CA PRO A 59 -7.32 2.49 -15.20
C PRO A 59 -7.91 1.27 -14.46
N GLU A 60 -8.81 0.52 -15.11
CA GLU A 60 -9.44 -0.68 -14.59
C GLU A 60 -8.42 -1.81 -14.40
N ARG A 61 -7.51 -1.98 -15.37
CA ARG A 61 -6.40 -2.95 -15.32
C ARG A 61 -5.49 -2.64 -14.15
N VAL A 62 -5.08 -1.38 -14.01
CA VAL A 62 -4.26 -0.90 -12.87
C VAL A 62 -4.98 -1.14 -11.54
N SER A 63 -6.26 -0.79 -11.47
CA SER A 63 -7.06 -0.93 -10.25
C SER A 63 -7.16 -2.38 -9.79
N ARG A 64 -7.56 -3.27 -10.71
CA ARG A 64 -7.80 -4.69 -10.43
C ARG A 64 -6.50 -5.42 -10.09
N ILE A 65 -5.47 -5.30 -10.91
CA ILE A 65 -4.23 -6.05 -10.70
C ILE A 65 -3.51 -5.61 -9.43
N ALA A 66 -3.45 -4.31 -9.15
CA ALA A 66 -2.85 -3.84 -7.91
C ALA A 66 -3.68 -4.25 -6.67
N LYS A 67 -5.02 -4.27 -6.78
CA LYS A 67 -5.89 -4.78 -5.71
C LYS A 67 -5.61 -6.25 -5.42
N GLU A 68 -5.59 -7.10 -6.44
CA GLU A 68 -5.37 -8.54 -6.26
C GLU A 68 -3.98 -8.84 -5.72
N LEU A 69 -2.94 -8.19 -6.27
CA LEU A 69 -1.58 -8.38 -5.76
C LEU A 69 -1.44 -7.91 -4.30
N ARG A 70 -2.02 -6.76 -3.94
CA ARG A 70 -2.04 -6.29 -2.55
C ARG A 70 -2.74 -7.29 -1.63
N ASN A 71 -3.87 -7.85 -2.06
CA ASN A 71 -4.60 -8.85 -1.28
C ASN A 71 -3.76 -10.13 -1.08
N ILE A 72 -3.05 -10.60 -2.12
CA ILE A 72 -2.14 -11.74 -2.04
C ILE A 72 -1.02 -11.48 -1.01
N ILE A 73 -0.36 -10.33 -1.11
CA ILE A 73 0.70 -9.94 -0.19
C ILE A 73 0.16 -9.85 1.24
N HIS A 74 -0.96 -9.16 1.43
CA HIS A 74 -1.57 -8.98 2.75
C HIS A 74 -2.01 -10.32 3.36
N ALA A 75 -2.68 -11.18 2.61
CA ALA A 75 -3.11 -12.49 3.10
C ALA A 75 -1.93 -13.33 3.62
N LYS A 76 -0.78 -13.25 2.93
CA LYS A 76 0.43 -13.99 3.31
C LYS A 76 1.21 -13.33 4.45
N TRP A 77 1.35 -12.01 4.43
CA TRP A 77 2.34 -11.28 5.24
C TRP A 77 1.75 -10.35 6.30
N LYS A 78 0.42 -10.23 6.43
CA LYS A 78 -0.23 -9.38 7.46
C LYS A 78 0.23 -9.69 8.89
N HIS A 79 0.64 -10.92 9.15
CA HIS A 79 1.14 -11.34 10.46
C HIS A 79 2.44 -10.64 10.83
N LEU A 80 3.19 -10.06 9.89
CA LEU A 80 4.38 -9.25 10.17
C LEU A 80 4.01 -7.80 10.54
N LEU A 81 2.78 -7.37 10.25
CA LEU A 81 2.28 -6.03 10.57
C LEU A 81 1.72 -6.05 12.00
N HIS A 82 2.62 -6.03 12.98
CA HIS A 82 2.23 -5.92 14.39
C HIS A 82 2.05 -4.47 14.81
N PHE A 83 0.99 -4.21 15.57
CA PHE A 83 0.84 -2.96 16.29
C PHE A 83 1.79 -2.97 17.48
N ASP A 84 2.58 -1.91 17.63
CA ASP A 84 3.52 -1.74 18.74
C ASP A 84 2.76 -1.37 20.03
N ALA A 85 2.09 -2.37 20.61
CA ALA A 85 1.25 -2.20 21.79
C ALA A 85 2.07 -1.87 23.05
N GLU A 86 3.37 -2.18 23.06
CA GLU A 86 4.29 -1.83 24.15
C GLU A 86 4.57 -0.33 24.18
N ARG A 87 4.84 0.28 23.02
CA ARG A 87 5.07 1.72 22.93
C ARG A 87 3.78 2.52 22.83
N LEU A 88 2.75 2.00 22.17
CA LEU A 88 1.45 2.64 21.95
C LEU A 88 0.36 2.00 22.84
N THR A 89 0.56 2.08 24.15
CA THR A 89 -0.40 1.58 25.14
C THR A 89 -1.73 2.35 25.06
N PRO A 90 -2.86 1.77 25.53
CA PRO A 90 -4.14 2.48 25.57
C PRO A 90 -4.10 3.83 26.29
N GLN A 91 -3.27 3.95 27.33
CA GLN A 91 -3.05 5.20 28.05
C GLN A 91 -2.37 6.24 27.16
N LYS A 92 -1.25 5.90 26.51
CA LYS A 92 -0.54 6.81 25.60
C LYS A 92 -1.40 7.23 24.41
N LEU A 93 -2.19 6.31 23.86
CA LEU A 93 -3.13 6.63 22.78
C LEU A 93 -4.16 7.67 23.22
N ARG A 94 -4.64 7.58 24.47
CA ARG A 94 -5.57 8.56 25.05
C ARG A 94 -4.89 9.91 25.30
N GLU A 95 -3.67 9.90 25.81
CA GLU A 95 -2.87 11.11 25.99
C GLU A 95 -2.67 11.83 24.66
N TYR A 96 -2.27 11.12 23.60
CA TYR A 96 -2.13 11.69 22.27
C TYR A 96 -3.46 12.20 21.71
N ALA A 97 -4.56 11.47 21.89
CA ALA A 97 -5.88 11.90 21.45
C ALA A 97 -6.31 13.22 22.12
N ASN A 98 -6.06 13.36 23.42
CA ASN A 98 -6.34 14.60 24.15
C ASN A 98 -5.50 15.76 23.63
N VAL A 99 -4.21 15.54 23.36
CA VAL A 99 -3.32 16.57 22.80
C VAL A 99 -3.76 16.99 21.40
N VAL A 100 -4.17 16.05 20.55
CA VAL A 100 -4.67 16.34 19.20
C VAL A 100 -6.00 17.10 19.26
N ALA A 101 -6.93 16.69 20.13
CA ALA A 101 -8.20 17.38 20.34
C ALA A 101 -8.00 18.82 20.86
N ALA A 102 -7.06 19.01 21.81
CA ALA A 102 -6.70 20.33 22.33
C ALA A 102 -6.14 21.29 21.25
N LYS A 103 -5.62 20.76 20.14
CA LYS A 103 -5.19 21.56 18.97
C LYS A 103 -6.35 21.95 18.04
N GLY A 104 -7.60 21.68 18.42
CA GLY A 104 -8.80 22.05 17.66
C GLY A 104 -9.19 21.05 16.57
N VAL A 105 -8.64 19.83 16.59
CA VAL A 105 -9.06 18.76 15.67
C VAL A 105 -10.45 18.26 16.08
N PRO A 106 -11.43 18.15 15.15
CA PRO A 106 -12.80 17.79 15.49
C PRO A 106 -12.96 16.33 15.98
N LEU A 107 -11.98 15.48 15.71
CA LEU A 107 -11.96 14.07 16.10
C LEU A 107 -11.42 13.89 17.52
N GLN A 108 -12.31 13.52 18.45
CA GLN A 108 -11.99 13.32 19.87
C GLN A 108 -11.17 12.04 20.15
N ASN A 109 -11.04 11.14 19.18
CA ASN A 109 -10.32 9.86 19.29
C ASN A 109 -9.13 9.75 18.31
N CYS A 110 -8.74 10.85 17.67
CA CYS A 110 -7.59 10.87 16.78
C CYS A 110 -6.31 11.00 17.60
N TRP A 111 -5.53 9.94 17.70
CA TRP A 111 -4.28 9.92 18.48
C TRP A 111 -3.02 10.21 17.64
N GLY A 112 -3.17 10.40 16.34
CA GLY A 112 -2.05 10.63 15.45
C GLY A 112 -2.47 10.71 14.00
N PHE A 113 -1.59 11.30 13.19
CA PHE A 113 -1.72 11.37 11.75
C PHE A 113 -0.66 10.49 11.14
N VAL A 114 -0.99 9.80 10.05
CA VAL A 114 0.02 9.18 9.22
C VAL A 114 0.83 10.34 8.62
N ASP A 115 2.13 10.37 8.89
CA ASP A 115 3.04 11.30 8.24
C ASP A 115 3.11 10.93 6.75
N GLY A 116 2.19 11.49 5.98
CA GLY A 116 2.26 11.54 4.54
C GLY A 116 2.84 12.88 4.16
N THR A 117 3.78 12.89 3.23
CA THR A 117 4.26 14.15 2.63
C THR A 117 3.05 14.92 2.08
N ILE A 118 2.62 15.95 2.80
CA ILE A 118 1.73 16.99 2.29
C ILE A 118 2.53 17.71 1.20
N ARG A 119 1.97 17.77 -0.01
CA ARG A 119 2.40 18.70 -1.05
C ARG A 119 1.27 19.65 -1.32
#